data_AF-A0A151T8W0-F1
#
_entry.id   AF-A0A151T8W0-F1
#
_cell.length_a   1.000
_cell.length_b   1.000
_cell.length_c   1.000
_cell.angle_alpha   90.00
_cell.angle_beta   90.00
_cell.angle_gamma   90.00
#
_symmetry.space_group_name_H-M   'P 1'
#
loop_
_entity.id
_entity.type
_entity.pdbx_description
1 polymer ?
#
loop_
_entity_poly.entity_id
_entity_poly.type
_entity_poly.pdbx_seq_one_letter_code
_entity_poly.pdbx_strand_id
1 'polypeptide(L)'
;KAQYQRLVGKLIYLSHTRPDIAYAVNVVSQFMHVPRERHMQVVDKILQYLKSSPRKGLLFKREDMLTMKIYTDADYVGSIIDRKSTSRYCMFLRDGLVT
;
A
#
# COMPACT_ATOMS: atom_id res chain seq x y z
N LYS A 1 8.90 3.19 -20.47
CA LYS A 1 7.87 2.14 -20.25
C LYS A 1 8.42 0.87 -19.61
N ALA A 2 9.38 0.17 -20.25
CA ALA A 2 9.93 -1.09 -19.71
C ALA A 2 10.57 -0.95 -18.31
N GLN A 3 11.27 0.16 -18.03
CA GLN A 3 11.88 0.40 -16.72
C GLN A 3 10.84 0.53 -15.59
N TYR A 4 9.77 1.31 -15.81
CA TYR A 4 8.67 1.46 -14.85
C TYR A 4 8.04 0.10 -14.54
N GLN A 5 7.69 -0.66 -15.59
CA GLN A 5 7.07 -1.98 -15.44
C GLN A 5 7.97 -2.95 -14.69
N ARG A 6 9.28 -2.94 -14.97
CA ARG A 6 10.24 -3.78 -14.25
C ARG A 6 10.36 -3.40 -12.77
N LEU A 7 10.33 -2.12 -12.44
CA LEU A 7 10.37 -1.64 -11.06
C LEU A 7 9.09 -2.00 -10.31
N VAL A 8 7.93 -1.69 -10.89
CA VAL A 8 6.63 -1.99 -10.29
C VAL A 8 6.45 -3.50 -10.13
N GLY A 9 6.87 -4.33 -11.08
CA GLY A 9 6.84 -5.78 -10.94
C GLY A 9 7.65 -6.29 -9.73
N LYS A 10 8.84 -5.74 -9.51
CA LYS A 10 9.64 -6.05 -8.31
C LYS A 10 8.97 -5.57 -7.02
N LEU A 11 8.34 -4.39 -7.05
CA LEU A 11 7.63 -3.85 -5.90
C LEU A 11 6.38 -4.66 -5.55
N ILE A 12 5.66 -5.21 -6.54
CA ILE A 12 4.53 -6.13 -6.33
C ILE A 12 5.01 -7.39 -5.63
N TYR A 13 6.16 -7.95 -6.02
CA TYR A 13 6.73 -9.06 -5.29
C TYR A 13 7.04 -8.69 -3.83
N LEU A 14 7.69 -7.54 -3.64
CA LEU A 14 8.10 -7.05 -2.33
C LEU A 14 6.91 -6.78 -1.39
N SER A 15 5.77 -6.30 -1.92
CA SER A 15 4.58 -5.99 -1.12
C SER A 15 3.96 -7.21 -0.43
N HIS A 16 4.21 -8.43 -0.93
CA HIS A 16 3.76 -9.65 -0.25
C HIS A 16 4.51 -9.90 1.07
N THR A 17 5.79 -9.51 1.13
CA THR A 17 6.62 -9.60 2.33
C THR A 17 6.60 -8.33 3.18
N ARG A 18 6.15 -7.22 2.59
CA ARG A 18 6.11 -5.87 3.16
C ARG A 18 4.74 -5.22 2.90
N PRO A 19 3.71 -5.58 3.69
CA PRO A 19 2.36 -5.05 3.49
C PRO A 19 2.28 -3.53 3.70
N ASP A 20 3.25 -2.94 4.40
CA ASP A 20 3.40 -1.49 4.60
C ASP A 20 3.47 -0.68 3.30
N ILE A 21 3.93 -1.29 2.19
CA ILE A 21 3.97 -0.64 0.87
C ILE A 21 2.86 -1.12 -0.07
N ALA A 22 2.04 -2.10 0.32
CA ALA A 22 1.11 -2.77 -0.58
C ALA A 22 0.08 -1.82 -1.22
N TYR A 23 -0.46 -0.89 -0.43
CA TYR A 23 -1.40 0.11 -0.95
C TYR A 23 -0.75 1.02 -2.00
N ALA A 24 0.42 1.56 -1.71
CA ALA A 24 1.14 2.45 -2.63
C ALA A 24 1.50 1.73 -3.93
N VAL A 25 1.95 0.47 -3.83
CA VAL A 25 2.27 -0.39 -4.99
C VAL A 25 1.02 -0.68 -5.83
N ASN A 26 -0.13 -0.93 -5.20
CA ASN A 26 -1.39 -1.16 -5.90
C ASN A 26 -1.84 0.09 -6.69
N VAL A 27 -1.63 1.30 -6.16
CA VAL A 27 -1.97 2.53 -6.89
C VAL A 27 -1.06 2.72 -8.11
N VAL A 28 0.26 2.51 -7.96
CA VAL A 28 1.19 2.68 -9.10
C VAL A 28 1.03 1.58 -10.15
N SER A 29 0.57 0.38 -9.78
CA SER A 29 0.33 -0.71 -10.73
C SER A 29 -0.82 -0.40 -11.71
N GLN A 30 -1.78 0.44 -11.34
CA GLN A 30 -2.87 0.89 -12.23
C GLN A 30 -2.35 1.68 -13.44
N PHE A 31 -1.18 2.32 -13.32
CA PHE A 31 -0.60 3.15 -14.39
C PHE A 31 0.46 2.43 -15.24
N MET A 32 0.48 1.09 -15.23
CA MET A 32 1.45 0.26 -15.95
C MET A 32 1.39 0.40 -17.48
N HIS A 33 0.21 0.68 -18.05
CA HIS A 33 0.03 0.82 -19.50
C HIS A 33 0.56 2.16 -20.04
N VAL A 34 0.38 3.25 -19.27
CA VAL A 34 0.77 4.62 -19.64
C VAL A 34 1.39 5.32 -18.42
N PRO A 35 2.65 5.00 -18.06
CA PRO A 35 3.34 5.68 -16.98
C PRO A 35 3.68 7.13 -17.38
N ARG A 36 3.48 8.06 -16.45
CA ARG A 36 3.88 9.48 -16.55
C ARG A 36 5.01 9.75 -15.57
N GLU A 37 5.73 10.87 -15.74
CA GLU A 37 6.83 11.26 -14.84
C GLU A 37 6.40 11.33 -13.38
N ARG A 38 5.21 11.88 -13.10
CA ARG A 38 4.62 11.90 -11.76
C ARG A 38 4.50 10.50 -11.13
N HIS A 39 4.25 9.44 -11.92
CA HIS A 39 4.15 8.08 -11.41
C HIS A 39 5.56 7.52 -11.11
N MET A 40 6.58 7.85 -11.91
CA MET A 40 7.98 7.51 -11.62
C MET A 40 8.45 8.15 -10.31
N GLN A 41 8.11 9.42 -10.07
CA GLN A 41 8.45 10.11 -8.81
C GLN A 41 7.86 9.40 -7.58
N VAL A 42 6.66 8.84 -7.68
CA VAL A 42 6.04 8.05 -6.60
C VAL A 42 6.80 6.74 -6.40
N VAL A 43 7.17 6.05 -7.49
CA VAL A 43 7.99 4.83 -7.42
C VAL A 43 9.34 5.11 -6.75
N ASP A 44 10.00 6.23 -7.08
CA ASP A 44 11.27 6.62 -6.47
C ASP A 44 11.13 6.92 -4.97
N LYS A 45 10.01 7.54 -4.55
CA LYS A 45 9.68 7.70 -3.12
C LYS A 45 9.51 6.37 -2.40
N ILE A 46 8.83 5.39 -3.01
CA ILE A 46 8.70 4.03 -2.45
C ILE A 46 10.09 3.40 -2.29
N LEU A 47 10.97 3.53 -3.30
CA LEU A 47 12.34 3.02 -3.22
C LEU A 47 13.16 3.71 -2.13
N GLN A 48 13.02 5.04 -1.99
CA GLN A 48 13.69 5.80 -0.93
C GLN A 48 13.22 5.37 0.47
N TYR A 49 11.91 5.14 0.63
CA TYR A 49 11.34 4.59 1.86
C TYR A 49 11.96 3.23 2.19
N LEU A 50 11.97 2.29 1.23
CA LEU A 50 12.58 0.97 1.42
C LEU A 50 14.06 1.05 1.78
N LYS A 51 14.82 1.95 1.13
CA LYS A 51 16.25 2.16 1.39
C LYS A 51 16.51 2.75 2.78
N SER A 52 15.68 3.70 3.21
CA SER A 52 15.83 4.35 4.53
C SER A 52 15.54 3.42 5.70
N SER A 53 14.70 2.40 5.48
CA SER A 53 14.18 1.54 6.54
C SER A 53 14.11 0.07 6.10
N PRO A 54 15.26 -0.60 5.90
CA PRO A 54 15.29 -1.98 5.42
C PRO A 54 14.78 -2.98 6.47
N ARG A 55 14.88 -2.65 7.77
CA ARG A 55 14.54 -3.54 8.89
C ARG A 55 13.30 -3.11 9.69
N LYS A 56 12.65 -2.01 9.29
CA LYS A 56 11.38 -1.58 9.89
C LYS A 56 10.24 -2.22 9.10
N GLY A 57 9.36 -2.91 9.80
CA GLY A 57 8.13 -3.49 9.28
C GLY A 57 7.04 -3.40 10.34
N LEU A 58 5.85 -3.90 10.01
CA LEU A 58 4.77 -3.99 10.99
C LEU A 58 5.11 -5.05 12.04
N LEU A 59 5.10 -4.66 13.31
CA LEU A 59 5.35 -5.55 14.44
C LEU A 59 4.02 -6.05 14.99
N PHE A 60 3.68 -7.31 14.70
CA PHE A 60 2.56 -7.99 15.35
C PHE A 60 3.07 -8.69 16.61
N LYS A 61 2.86 -8.08 17.78
CA LYS A 61 3.15 -8.78 19.05
C LYS A 61 2.13 -9.91 19.24
N ARG A 62 2.47 -10.92 20.04
CA ARG A 62 1.52 -11.92 20.58
C ARG A 62 1.09 -11.49 21.99
N GLU A 63 -0.19 -11.48 22.28
CA GLU A 63 -0.78 -11.15 23.58
C GLU A 63 -2.05 -11.98 23.74
N ASP A 64 -2.35 -12.38 24.97
CA ASP A 64 -3.27 -13.50 25.23
C ASP A 64 -4.75 -13.13 25.07
N MET A 65 -5.08 -11.84 24.93
CA MET A 65 -6.45 -11.37 24.67
C MET A 65 -6.66 -10.99 23.20
N LEU A 66 -7.57 -11.72 22.54
CA LEU A 66 -7.92 -11.53 21.14
C LEU A 66 -9.08 -10.53 21.01
N THR A 67 -8.80 -9.23 21.02
CA THR A 67 -9.81 -8.19 20.77
C THR A 67 -9.83 -7.82 19.29
N MET A 68 -10.95 -8.05 18.60
CA MET A 68 -11.12 -7.63 17.20
C MET A 68 -11.78 -6.24 17.17
N LYS A 69 -11.16 -5.27 16.51
CA LYS A 69 -11.74 -3.94 16.24
C LYS A 69 -11.90 -3.77 14.73
N ILE A 70 -13.08 -3.40 14.27
CA ILE A 70 -13.34 -3.16 12.84
C ILE A 70 -13.75 -1.70 12.70
N TYR A 71 -13.03 -0.97 11.87
CA TYR A 71 -13.38 0.39 11.46
C TYR A 71 -13.81 0.34 10.01
N THR A 72 -14.93 0.98 9.71
CA THR A 72 -15.43 1.13 8.35
C THR A 72 -15.54 2.60 8.05
N ASP A 73 -15.01 2.99 6.91
CA ASP A 73 -15.01 4.35 6.42
C ASP A 73 -15.51 4.36 4.97
N ALA A 74 -16.27 5.38 4.61
CA ALA A 74 -16.85 5.49 3.28
C ALA A 74 -16.74 6.93 2.79
N ASP A 75 -15.86 7.12 1.82
CA ASP A 75 -15.66 8.42 1.18
C ASP A 75 -16.40 8.46 -0.16
N TYR A 76 -17.30 9.44 -0.30
CA TYR A 76 -17.94 9.77 -1.57
C TYR A 76 -17.14 10.87 -2.28
N VAL A 77 -16.75 10.66 -3.54
CA VAL A 77 -16.00 11.63 -4.39
C VAL A 77 -14.57 11.96 -3.92
N GLY A 78 -14.03 11.28 -2.90
CA GLY A 78 -12.68 11.53 -2.38
C GLY A 78 -11.53 11.31 -3.38
N SER A 79 -11.73 10.49 -4.42
CA SER A 79 -10.75 10.32 -5.51
C SER A 79 -11.04 11.28 -6.67
N ILE A 80 -10.14 12.26 -6.86
CA ILE A 80 -10.18 13.19 -8.01
C ILE A 80 -10.09 12.43 -9.35
N ILE A 81 -9.45 11.26 -9.34
CA ILE A 81 -9.19 10.46 -10.54
C ILE A 81 -10.43 9.64 -10.92
N ASP A 82 -11.00 8.90 -9.97
CA ASP A 82 -12.04 7.92 -10.29
C ASP A 82 -13.46 8.40 -9.98
N ARG A 83 -13.62 9.42 -9.12
CA ARG A 83 -14.92 9.93 -8.61
C ARG A 83 -15.89 8.84 -8.11
N LYS A 84 -15.38 7.64 -7.85
CA LYS A 84 -16.14 6.51 -7.33
C LYS A 84 -16.15 6.55 -5.81
N SER A 85 -17.28 6.12 -5.23
CA SER A 85 -17.37 5.85 -3.80
C SER A 85 -16.27 4.86 -3.41
N THR A 86 -15.46 5.23 -2.42
CA THR A 86 -14.40 4.38 -1.89
C THR A 86 -14.83 3.96 -0.49
N SER A 87 -15.26 2.71 -0.33
CA SER A 87 -15.42 2.11 0.99
C SER A 87 -14.09 1.48 1.39
N ARG A 88 -13.62 1.80 2.60
CA ARG A 88 -12.47 1.17 3.24
C ARG A 88 -12.92 0.53 4.53
N TYR A 89 -12.35 -0.61 4.85
CA TYR A 89 -12.52 -1.24 6.14
C TYR A 89 -11.13 -1.63 6.63
N CYS A 90 -10.86 -1.33 7.90
CA CYS A 90 -9.62 -1.68 8.57
C CYS A 90 -9.99 -2.60 9.73
N MET A 91 -9.53 -3.83 9.64
CA MET A 91 -9.70 -4.82 10.70
C MET A 91 -8.41 -4.86 11.52
N PHE A 92 -8.51 -4.46 12.78
CA PHE A 92 -7.43 -4.65 13.74
C PHE A 92 -7.74 -5.92 14.52
N LEU A 93 -6.85 -6.89 14.41
CA LEU A 93 -6.76 -7.95 15.39
C LEU A 93 -5.79 -7.45 16.44
N ARG A 94 -6.32 -7.15 17.64
CA ARG A 94 -5.59 -6.53 18.74
C ARG A 94 -5.17 -5.08 18.38
N ASP A 95 -3.87 -4.85 18.17
CA ASP A 95 -3.27 -3.58 17.71
C ASP A 95 -2.60 -3.72 16.33
N GLY A 96 -2.69 -4.91 15.74
CA GLY A 96 -2.18 -5.19 14.40
C GLY A 96 -3.27 -5.02 13.36
N LEU A 97 -3.04 -4.16 12.38
CA LEU A 97 -3.89 -4.06 11.20
C LEU A 97 -3.73 -5.34 10.34
N VAL A 98 -4.82 -6.08 10.16
CA VAL A 98 -4.86 -7.31 9.36
C VAL A 98 -5.27 -7.03 7.92
N THR A 99 -6.10 -5.99 7.69
CA THR A 99 -6.71 -5.69 6.39
C THR A 99 -6.43 -4.28 5.92
#